data_AF-A0A7C0TYQ3-F1
#
_entry.id   AF-A0A7C0TYQ3-F1
#
_cell.length_a   1.000
_cell.length_b   1.000
_cell.length_c   1.000
_cell.angle_alpha   90.00
_cell.angle_beta   90.00
_cell.angle_gamma   90.00
#
_symmetry.space_group_name_H-M   'P 1'
#
loop_
_entity.id
_entity.type
_entity.pdbx_description
1 polymer ?
#
loop_
_entity_poly.entity_id
_entity_poly.type
_entity_poly.pdbx_seq_one_letter_code
_entity_poly.pdbx_strand_id
1 'polypeptide(L)'
;MSAKEDILKYLGEKSHEGALQSELYELGYSRSTIVEAIESLEFEKRIVRREVGKKAYRIWLVEEAPFPIKGLLRLGVLKAVEYPHALLTARDLEKKYDVRVIVYNSALELTNALALGKVDLACSPLVTQVLFGLLTKNLK
;
A
#
# COMPACT_ATOMS: atom_id res chain seq x y z
N MET A 1 10.66 -10.89 -19.11
CA MET A 1 10.27 -9.77 -18.23
C MET A 1 9.02 -9.17 -18.85
N SER A 2 7.96 -9.02 -18.05
CA SER A 2 6.68 -8.45 -18.47
C SER A 2 6.58 -7.00 -18.03
N ALA A 3 5.94 -6.14 -18.83
CA ALA A 3 5.68 -4.74 -18.46
C ALA A 3 5.00 -4.62 -17.07
N LYS A 4 4.14 -5.58 -16.70
CA LYS A 4 3.53 -5.62 -15.37
C LYS A 4 4.56 -5.76 -14.25
N GLU A 5 5.52 -6.66 -14.41
CA GLU A 5 6.55 -6.94 -13.41
C GLU A 5 7.45 -5.73 -13.19
N ASP A 6 7.86 -5.08 -14.29
CA ASP A 6 8.71 -3.89 -14.24
C ASP A 6 7.98 -2.69 -13.62
N ILE A 7 6.69 -2.50 -13.93
CA ILE A 7 5.86 -1.48 -13.26
C ILE A 7 5.79 -1.74 -11.75
N LEU A 8 5.50 -2.98 -11.34
CA LEU A 8 5.39 -3.32 -9.91
C LEU A 8 6.71 -3.12 -9.17
N LYS A 9 7.82 -3.48 -9.81
CA LYS A 9 9.17 -3.24 -9.26
C LYS A 9 9.44 -1.74 -9.10
N TYR A 10 9.20 -0.95 -10.16
CA TYR A 10 9.38 0.50 -10.13
C TYR A 10 8.52 1.16 -9.04
N LEU A 11 7.24 0.77 -8.94
CA LEU A 11 6.36 1.28 -7.89
C LEU A 11 6.80 0.85 -6.49
N GLY A 12 7.35 -0.36 -6.34
CA GLY A 12 7.93 -0.84 -5.09
C GLY A 12 9.11 0.01 -4.62
N GLU A 13 9.97 0.43 -5.55
CA GLU A 13 11.09 1.34 -5.27
C GLU A 13 10.63 2.74 -4.86
N LYS A 14 9.52 3.24 -5.44
CA LYS A 14 8.91 4.53 -5.08
C LYS A 14 8.07 4.50 -3.81
N SER A 15 7.62 3.33 -3.37
CA SER A 15 6.80 3.15 -2.16
C SER A 15 5.62 4.16 -2.14
N HIS A 16 5.51 4.94 -1.07
CA HIS A 16 4.40 5.86 -0.80
C HIS A 16 4.38 7.12 -1.65
N GLU A 17 5.50 7.47 -2.29
CA GLU A 17 5.53 8.59 -3.25
C GLU A 17 4.73 8.25 -4.51
N GLY A 18 4.68 6.95 -4.86
CA GLY A 18 4.12 6.47 -6.12
C GLY A 18 4.91 6.96 -7.34
N ALA A 19 4.42 6.61 -8.52
CA ALA A 19 5.00 7.05 -9.79
C ALA A 19 3.98 7.80 -10.63
N LEU A 20 4.41 8.85 -11.31
CA LEU A 20 3.62 9.41 -12.40
C LEU A 20 3.53 8.39 -13.53
N GLN A 21 2.36 8.34 -14.18
CA GLN A 21 2.17 7.48 -15.34
C GLN A 21 3.17 7.82 -16.48
N SER A 22 3.63 9.07 -16.56
CA SER A 22 4.68 9.48 -17.49
C SER A 22 6.03 8.82 -17.21
N GLU A 23 6.39 8.61 -15.94
CA GLU A 23 7.64 7.90 -15.57
C GLU A 23 7.59 6.43 -16.01
N LEU A 24 6.41 5.79 -15.92
CA LEU A 24 6.25 4.40 -16.35
C LEU A 24 6.40 4.22 -17.86
N TYR A 25 6.19 5.27 -18.66
CA TYR A 25 6.46 5.22 -20.09
C TYR A 25 7.95 5.18 -20.42
N GLU A 26 8.82 5.47 -19.47
CA GLU A 26 10.27 5.42 -19.64
C GLU A 26 10.84 4.00 -19.42
N LEU A 27 10.00 3.03 -19.05
CA LEU A 27 10.39 1.62 -18.83
C LEU A 27 10.71 0.83 -20.13
N GLY A 28 10.78 1.50 -21.28
CA GLY A 28 11.19 0.89 -22.55
C GLY A 28 10.10 0.10 -23.29
N TYR A 29 8.84 0.20 -22.85
CA TYR A 29 7.69 -0.41 -23.52
C TYR A 29 6.89 0.62 -24.33
N SER A 30 6.06 0.13 -25.26
CA SER A 30 5.12 0.99 -25.97
C SER A 30 4.07 1.59 -25.01
N ARG A 31 3.53 2.77 -25.34
CA ARG A 31 2.50 3.42 -24.51
C ARG A 31 1.25 2.56 -24.34
N SER A 32 0.80 1.87 -25.39
CA SER A 32 -0.35 0.98 -25.32
C SER A 32 -0.08 -0.21 -24.40
N THR A 33 1.12 -0.78 -24.45
CA THR A 33 1.53 -1.88 -23.55
C THR A 33 1.52 -1.44 -22.08
N ILE A 34 2.02 -0.24 -21.76
CA ILE A 34 1.99 0.29 -20.39
C ILE A 34 0.56 0.56 -19.93
N VAL A 35 -0.28 1.14 -20.77
CA VAL A 35 -1.70 1.38 -20.44
C VAL A 35 -2.44 0.07 -20.19
N GLU A 36 -2.27 -0.92 -21.05
CA GLU A 36 -2.87 -2.26 -20.89
C GLU A 36 -2.37 -2.93 -19.60
N ALA A 37 -1.07 -2.84 -19.31
CA ALA A 37 -0.50 -3.37 -18.07
C ALA A 37 -1.08 -2.67 -16.83
N ILE A 38 -1.24 -1.35 -16.85
CA ILE A 38 -1.87 -0.58 -15.78
C ILE A 38 -3.34 -0.99 -15.60
N GLU A 39 -4.13 -1.02 -16.66
CA GLU A 39 -5.55 -1.39 -16.60
C GLU A 39 -5.72 -2.81 -16.03
N SER A 40 -4.88 -3.74 -16.47
CA SER A 40 -4.92 -5.10 -15.95
C SER A 40 -4.48 -5.18 -14.50
N LEU A 41 -3.46 -4.43 -14.06
CA LEU A 41 -3.03 -4.41 -12.66
C LEU A 41 -4.06 -3.72 -11.74
N GLU A 42 -4.78 -2.72 -12.24
CA GLU A 42 -5.88 -2.05 -11.54
C GLU A 42 -7.07 -3.00 -11.39
N PHE A 43 -7.41 -3.75 -12.44
CA PHE A 43 -8.41 -4.81 -12.40
C PHE A 43 -8.05 -5.93 -11.40
N GLU A 44 -6.78 -6.33 -11.36
CA GLU A 44 -6.25 -7.29 -10.37
C GLU A 44 -6.14 -6.71 -8.94
N LYS A 45 -6.54 -5.45 -8.72
CA LYS A 45 -6.41 -4.72 -7.45
C LYS A 45 -4.97 -4.73 -6.91
N ARG A 46 -3.97 -4.64 -7.78
CA ARG A 46 -2.54 -4.59 -7.39
C ARG A 46 -2.03 -3.17 -7.30
N ILE A 47 -2.58 -2.28 -8.11
CA ILE A 47 -2.25 -0.86 -8.11
C ILE A 47 -3.51 -0.02 -7.91
N VAL A 48 -3.32 1.21 -7.51
CA VAL A 48 -4.36 2.25 -7.50
C VAL A 48 -3.84 3.47 -8.24
N ARG A 49 -4.71 4.07 -9.06
CA ARG A 49 -4.42 5.28 -9.82
C ARG A 49 -5.25 6.45 -9.29
N ARG A 50 -4.65 7.63 -9.17
CA ARG A 50 -5.34 8.87 -8.81
C ARG A 50 -4.92 10.01 -9.73
N GLU A 51 -5.88 10.83 -10.13
CA GLU A 51 -5.60 12.06 -10.86
C GLU A 51 -4.96 13.09 -9.91
N VAL A 52 -3.83 13.67 -10.32
CA VAL A 52 -3.03 14.65 -9.55
C VAL A 52 -2.95 16.03 -10.23
N GLY A 53 -3.57 16.17 -11.41
CA GLY A 53 -3.62 17.40 -12.19
C GLY A 53 -4.39 17.17 -13.49
N LYS A 54 -4.49 18.18 -14.37
CA LYS A 54 -5.23 18.04 -15.64
C LYS A 54 -4.64 16.91 -16.50
N LYS A 55 -5.29 15.74 -16.51
CA LYS A 55 -4.85 14.53 -17.24
C LYS A 55 -3.52 13.93 -16.78
N ALA A 56 -3.08 14.25 -15.56
CA ALA A 56 -1.88 13.66 -14.97
C ALA A 56 -2.30 12.65 -13.91
N TYR A 57 -1.81 11.42 -14.02
CA TYR A 57 -2.11 10.34 -13.08
C TYR A 57 -0.86 9.93 -12.32
N ARG A 58 -1.04 9.69 -11.03
CA ARG A 58 -0.06 9.03 -10.18
C ARG A 58 -0.60 7.66 -9.79
N ILE A 59 0.31 6.70 -9.68
CA ILE A 59 0.04 5.28 -9.50
C ILE A 59 0.82 4.80 -8.30
N TRP A 60 0.20 3.96 -7.47
CA TRP A 60 0.81 3.34 -6.31
C TRP A 60 0.53 1.85 -6.32
N LEU A 61 1.40 1.06 -5.66
CA LEU A 61 0.98 -0.23 -5.13
C LEU A 61 -0.13 0.00 -4.10
N VAL A 62 -1.13 -0.88 -4.08
CA VAL A 62 -2.25 -0.79 -3.14
C VAL A 62 -1.78 -0.77 -1.68
N GLU A 63 -0.73 -1.54 -1.38
CA GLU A 63 -0.11 -1.66 -0.06
C GLU A 63 0.66 -0.39 0.36
N GLU A 64 1.05 0.44 -0.60
CA GLU A 64 1.90 1.61 -0.36
C GLU A 64 1.15 2.95 -0.49
N ALA A 65 -0.08 2.92 -1.02
CA ALA A 65 -0.88 4.12 -1.24
C ALA A 65 -1.12 4.88 0.08
N PRO A 66 -0.76 6.17 0.21
CA PRO A 66 -0.87 6.92 1.46
C PRO A 66 -2.29 7.50 1.68
N PHE A 67 -3.32 6.75 1.30
CA PHE A 67 -4.72 7.17 1.43
C PHE A 67 -5.67 5.96 1.36
N PRO A 68 -6.87 6.06 2.00
CA PRO A 68 -7.87 5.00 1.92
C PRO A 68 -8.35 4.74 0.48
N ILE A 69 -8.53 3.46 0.15
CA ILE A 69 -9.00 3.01 -1.16
C ILE A 69 -10.47 2.59 -1.01
N LYS A 70 -11.37 3.22 -1.78
CA LYS A 70 -12.81 2.95 -1.68
C LYS A 70 -13.10 1.47 -1.99
N GLY A 71 -13.81 0.80 -1.10
CA GLY A 71 -14.20 -0.61 -1.28
C GLY A 71 -13.09 -1.61 -0.99
N LEU A 72 -11.95 -1.18 -0.46
CA LEU A 72 -10.87 -2.06 0.00
C LEU A 72 -10.41 -1.63 1.39
N LEU A 73 -10.40 -2.55 2.34
CA LEU A 73 -9.85 -2.31 3.67
C LEU A 73 -8.43 -2.88 3.77
N ARG A 74 -7.43 -2.05 4.05
CA ARG A 74 -6.06 -2.51 4.31
C ARG A 74 -5.84 -2.66 5.80
N LEU A 75 -5.66 -3.91 6.24
CA LEU A 75 -5.47 -4.28 7.64
C LEU A 75 -4.01 -4.61 7.90
N GLY A 76 -3.34 -3.78 8.68
CA GLY A 76 -1.97 -4.03 9.15
C GLY A 76 -1.96 -4.90 10.40
N VAL A 77 -1.16 -5.97 10.39
CA VAL A 77 -1.02 -6.90 11.52
C VAL A 77 0.45 -7.06 11.88
N LEU A 78 0.78 -7.00 13.17
CA LEU A 78 2.14 -7.27 13.63
C LEU A 78 2.41 -8.78 13.63
N LYS A 79 3.54 -9.19 13.05
CA LYS A 79 4.06 -10.55 13.10
C LYS A 79 4.61 -10.84 14.48
N ALA A 80 3.73 -11.15 15.42
CA ALA A 80 4.11 -11.53 16.77
C ALA A 80 3.51 -12.89 17.14
N VAL A 81 4.30 -13.69 17.86
CA VAL A 81 3.91 -15.03 18.32
C VAL A 81 2.74 -14.97 19.30
N GLU A 82 2.55 -13.83 19.96
CA GLU A 82 1.52 -13.60 20.97
C GLU A 82 0.12 -13.36 20.38
N TYR A 83 0.00 -13.10 19.06
CA TYR A 83 -1.28 -12.80 18.40
C TYR A 83 -1.64 -13.75 17.23
N PRO A 84 -1.53 -15.08 17.38
CA PRO A 84 -1.79 -16.01 16.28
C PRO A 84 -3.25 -15.95 15.84
N HIS A 85 -4.19 -15.82 16.77
CA HIS A 85 -5.62 -15.71 16.46
C HIS A 85 -5.95 -14.44 15.66
N ALA A 86 -5.34 -13.30 16.00
CA ALA A 86 -5.57 -12.05 15.26
C ALA A 86 -5.10 -12.19 13.80
N LEU A 87 -3.95 -12.82 13.57
CA LEU A 87 -3.45 -13.07 12.23
C LEU A 87 -4.35 -14.05 11.45
N LEU A 88 -4.79 -15.14 12.08
CA LEU A 88 -5.69 -16.11 11.43
C LEU A 88 -7.04 -15.47 11.07
N THR A 89 -7.64 -14.72 11.99
CA THR A 89 -8.88 -13.98 11.73
C THR A 89 -8.72 -12.97 10.60
N ALA A 90 -7.60 -12.23 10.56
CA ALA A 90 -7.32 -11.31 9.47
C ALA A 90 -7.28 -12.04 8.11
N ARG A 91 -6.60 -13.20 8.05
CA ARG A 91 -6.54 -14.03 6.83
C ARG A 91 -7.89 -14.61 6.42
N ASP A 92 -8.76 -14.93 7.37
CA ASP A 92 -10.11 -15.38 7.06
C ASP A 92 -10.99 -14.24 6.53
N LEU A 93 -10.79 -13.01 6.99
CA LEU A 93 -11.48 -11.83 6.46
C LEU A 93 -11.06 -11.55 5.01
N GLU A 94 -9.76 -11.63 4.71
CA GLU A 94 -9.20 -11.46 3.35
C GLU A 94 -9.79 -12.44 2.32
N LYS A 95 -10.20 -13.64 2.75
CA LYS A 95 -10.86 -14.63 1.87
C LYS A 95 -12.34 -14.34 1.59
N LYS A 96 -13.00 -13.58 2.47
CA LYS A 96 -14.47 -13.40 2.45
C LYS A 96 -14.90 -11.99 2.04
N TYR A 97 -14.04 -11.01 2.25
CA TYR A 97 -14.31 -9.60 2.05
C TYR A 97 -13.17 -8.95 1.28
N ASP A 98 -13.40 -7.75 0.73
CA ASP A 98 -12.36 -6.94 0.12
C ASP A 98 -11.46 -6.32 1.22
N VAL A 99 -10.63 -7.18 1.81
CA VAL A 99 -9.64 -6.85 2.83
C VAL A 99 -8.28 -7.29 2.34
N ARG A 100 -7.27 -6.43 2.47
CA ARG A 100 -5.87 -6.78 2.21
C ARG A 100 -5.09 -6.79 3.51
N VAL A 101 -4.53 -7.96 3.87
CA VAL A 101 -3.79 -8.14 5.12
C VAL A 101 -2.30 -7.96 4.89
N ILE A 102 -1.74 -6.92 5.49
CA ILE A 102 -0.32 -6.58 5.39
C ILE A 102 0.34 -6.90 6.73
N VAL A 103 1.35 -7.76 6.68
CA VAL A 103 2.04 -8.24 7.88
C VAL A 103 3.34 -7.48 8.06
N TYR A 104 3.51 -6.85 9.21
CA TYR A 104 4.69 -6.07 9.57
C TYR A 104 5.55 -6.81 10.58
N ASN A 105 6.87 -6.68 10.50
CA ASN A 105 7.78 -7.33 11.45
C ASN A 105 8.08 -6.46 12.68
N SER A 106 7.71 -5.18 12.64
CA SER A 106 7.97 -4.21 13.69
C SER A 106 6.71 -3.42 14.04
N ALA A 107 6.49 -3.22 15.33
CA ALA A 107 5.39 -2.37 15.82
C ALA A 107 5.55 -0.93 15.35
N LEU A 108 6.80 -0.43 15.29
CA LEU A 108 7.11 0.93 14.84
C LEU A 108 6.75 1.12 13.36
N GLU A 109 7.08 0.15 12.51
CA GLU A 109 6.73 0.17 11.08
C GLU A 109 5.23 0.17 10.87
N LEU A 110 4.50 -0.69 11.61
CA LEU A 110 3.05 -0.77 11.54
C LEU A 110 2.38 0.53 12.01
N THR A 111 2.87 1.11 13.12
CA THR A 111 2.36 2.40 13.62
C THR A 111 2.66 3.53 12.63
N ASN A 112 3.85 3.57 12.03
CA ASN A 112 4.18 4.55 11.01
C ASN A 112 3.32 4.38 9.75
N ALA A 113 3.08 3.14 9.31
CA ALA A 113 2.20 2.83 8.19
C ALA A 113 0.77 3.30 8.43
N LEU A 114 0.27 3.15 9.67
CA LEU A 114 -1.03 3.69 10.09
C LEU A 114 -1.03 5.22 10.04
N ALA A 115 0.00 5.87 10.58
CA ALA A 115 0.12 7.33 10.59
C ALA A 115 0.20 7.93 9.19
N LEU A 116 0.86 7.25 8.24
CA LEU A 116 0.97 7.64 6.83
C LEU A 116 -0.26 7.26 5.99
N GLY A 117 -1.23 6.54 6.55
CA GLY A 117 -2.41 6.07 5.82
C GLY A 117 -2.13 4.96 4.79
N LYS A 118 -1.01 4.23 4.93
CA LYS A 118 -0.69 3.02 4.13
C LYS A 118 -1.57 1.83 4.51
N VAL A 119 -2.06 1.81 5.74
CA VAL A 119 -3.08 0.89 6.23
C VAL A 119 -4.25 1.70 6.77
N ASP A 120 -5.46 1.14 6.65
CA ASP A 120 -6.69 1.79 7.10
C ASP A 120 -7.00 1.43 8.56
N LEU A 121 -6.58 0.22 8.98
CA LEU A 121 -6.63 -0.25 10.36
C LEU A 121 -5.34 -0.99 10.71
N ALA A 122 -4.92 -0.94 11.97
CA ALA A 122 -3.71 -1.61 12.43
C ALA A 122 -3.86 -2.23 13.82
N CYS A 123 -3.45 -3.48 13.96
CA CYS A 123 -3.27 -4.14 15.26
C CYS A 123 -1.86 -3.87 15.81
N SER A 124 -1.54 -2.60 16.13
CA SER A 124 -0.26 -2.23 16.75
C SER A 124 -0.40 -1.99 18.26
N PRO A 125 0.63 -2.31 19.07
CA PRO A 125 0.61 -2.07 20.51
C PRO A 125 0.34 -0.60 20.85
N LEU A 126 -0.61 -0.35 21.77
CA LEU A 126 -1.00 1.00 22.17
C LEU A 126 0.19 1.83 22.67
N VAL A 127 1.08 1.23 23.45
CA VAL A 127 2.29 1.90 23.97
C VAL A 127 3.16 2.45 22.83
N THR A 128 3.35 1.67 21.76
CA THR A 128 4.10 2.12 20.58
C THR A 128 3.40 3.28 19.88
N GLN A 129 2.07 3.23 19.75
CA GLN A 129 1.30 4.33 19.15
C GLN A 129 1.43 5.63 19.95
N VAL A 130 1.35 5.56 21.29
CA VAL A 130 1.49 6.72 22.17
C VAL A 130 2.89 7.31 22.05
N LEU A 131 3.94 6.49 22.17
CA LEU A 131 5.32 6.95 22.07
C LEU A 131 5.62 7.56 20.69
N PHE A 132 5.18 6.90 19.62
CA PHE A 132 5.34 7.40 18.26
C PHE A 132 4.66 8.77 18.07
N GLY A 133 3.43 8.91 18.57
CA GLY A 133 2.69 10.17 18.53
C GLY A 133 3.36 11.29 19.31
N LEU A 134 3.97 11.00 20.47
CA LEU A 134 4.72 12.00 21.24
C LEU A 134 5.99 12.43 20.49
N LEU A 135 6.75 11.49 19.94
CA LEU A 135 7.98 11.80 19.21
C LEU A 135 7.70 12.61 17.94
N THR A 136 6.73 12.20 17.14
CA THR A 136 6.40 12.87 15.86
C THR A 136 5.70 14.21 16.03
N LYS A 137 4.93 14.43 17.12
CA LYS A 137 4.36 15.75 17.42
C LYS A 137 5.42 16.77 17.86
N ASN A 138 6.45 16.31 18.55
CA ASN A 138 7.54 17.17 19.03
C ASN A 138 8.61 17.45 17.96
N LEU A 139 8.68 16.59 16.93
CA LEU A 139 9.46 16.81 15.72
C LEU A 139 8.61 17.59 14.70
N LYS A 140 8.36 18.88 14.97
CA LYS A 140 7.77 19.82 14.02
C LYS A 140 8.65 21.04 13.87
#